data_AF-E3NF68-F1
#
_entry.id   AF-E3NF68-F1
#
_cell.length_a   1.000
_cell.length_b   1.000
_cell.length_c   1.000
_cell.angle_alpha   90.00
_cell.angle_beta   90.00
_cell.angle_gamma   90.00
#
_symmetry.space_group_name_H-M   'P 1'
#
loop_
_entity.id
_entity.type
_entity.pdbx_description
1 polymer ?
#
loop_
_entity_poly.entity_id
_entity_poly.type
_entity_poly.pdbx_seq_one_letter_code
_entity_poly.pdbx_strand_id
1 'polypeptide(L)'
;MSTLFYPQFVVPVLGLQVGGVLGEVYPRVITYLIAALVIHHGINTTTLFIAHCRLMLLSRSLILRKNSTNVLLKRAHQLANINYFLMIVSVASILLLFNVDSLEYQNTWKQEYYQKYKLDFIWCPKYYVLDPTVWEFVVMMGVACSVTVLFAFVFVLCSITTIAIVQSAKDTMSVQTMRYHMQVVISFLISCGIQAFFVVLPVFHMLLCVYFEFVKNYTGGLLFYSVFTQAHQGTAFTLFYVLSHRKTKKTWRKFARVARKIKTDRLFKRSI
;
A
#
# COMPACT_ATOMS: atom_id res chain seq x y z
N MET A 1 10.23 9.62 21.81
CA MET A 1 10.37 9.57 20.34
C MET A 1 9.21 8.74 19.79
N SER A 2 8.38 9.35 18.95
CA SER A 2 7.08 8.85 18.50
C SER A 2 7.18 8.23 17.10
N THR A 3 7.06 6.91 17.02
CA THR A 3 6.84 6.14 15.78
C THR A 3 5.62 5.25 16.02
N LEU A 4 4.56 5.46 15.24
CA LEU A 4 3.19 5.02 15.54
C LEU A 4 2.97 3.49 15.59
N PHE A 5 3.86 2.69 15.00
CA PHE A 5 3.80 1.23 15.02
C PHE A 5 5.21 0.66 14.96
N TYR A 6 5.56 -0.23 15.90
CA TYR A 6 6.74 -1.10 15.80
C TYR A 6 6.24 -2.53 15.62
N PRO A 7 6.29 -3.11 14.41
CA PRO A 7 6.10 -4.54 14.27
C PRO A 7 7.32 -5.25 14.89
N GLN A 8 7.16 -5.79 16.09
CA GLN A 8 8.18 -6.63 16.74
C GLN A 8 7.90 -8.10 16.44
N PHE A 9 8.52 -8.62 15.38
CA PHE A 9 8.48 -10.05 15.05
C PHE A 9 9.62 -10.78 15.75
N VAL A 10 9.51 -10.95 17.06
CA VAL A 10 10.39 -11.90 17.77
C VAL A 10 9.93 -13.34 17.50
N VAL A 11 8.69 -13.53 17.02
CA VAL A 11 8.01 -14.84 16.87
C VAL A 11 6.88 -14.70 15.81
N PRO A 12 6.23 -15.77 15.27
CA PRO A 12 5.32 -15.67 14.12
C PRO A 12 3.94 -15.13 14.53
N VAL A 13 3.93 -13.95 15.14
CA VAL A 13 2.73 -13.23 15.55
C VAL A 13 2.83 -11.81 15.08
N LEU A 14 1.73 -11.36 14.48
CA LEU A 14 1.50 -9.97 14.15
C LEU A 14 1.12 -9.25 15.45
N GLY A 15 2.13 -8.63 16.07
CA GLY A 15 1.95 -7.73 17.20
C GLY A 15 1.72 -6.31 16.73
N LEU A 16 0.65 -5.67 17.18
CA LEU A 16 0.47 -4.23 17.03
C LEU A 16 0.81 -3.55 18.34
N GLN A 17 1.87 -2.73 18.34
CA GLN A 17 2.25 -1.91 19.48
C GLN A 17 1.97 -0.43 19.18
N VAL A 18 1.13 0.22 19.99
CA VAL A 18 0.92 1.68 19.93
C VAL A 18 1.71 2.35 21.05
N GLY A 19 2.59 3.28 20.68
CA GLY A 19 3.31 4.13 21.62
C GLY A 19 2.78 5.57 21.64
N GLY A 20 2.63 6.18 22.82
CA GLY A 20 2.37 7.63 22.99
C GLY A 20 1.04 8.01 23.63
N VAL A 21 0.60 9.26 23.40
CA VAL A 21 -0.58 9.96 23.99
C VAL A 21 -1.93 9.29 23.68
N LEU A 22 -1.98 8.41 22.67
CA LEU A 22 -3.17 7.61 22.32
C LEU A 22 -3.37 6.39 23.25
N GLY A 23 -2.50 6.21 24.25
CA GLY A 23 -2.52 5.06 25.17
C GLY A 23 -3.69 5.01 26.14
N GLU A 24 -4.41 6.11 26.34
CA GLU A 24 -5.57 6.19 27.26
C GLU A 24 -6.89 6.49 26.55
N VAL A 25 -6.86 6.66 25.22
CA VAL A 25 -8.00 7.16 24.46
C VAL A 25 -8.49 6.09 23.51
N TYR A 26 -9.72 5.64 23.75
CA TYR A 26 -10.53 4.91 22.76
C TYR A 26 -10.45 5.65 21.42
N PRO A 27 -10.14 4.99 20.29
CA PRO A 27 -10.34 3.57 20.03
C PRO A 27 -9.12 2.65 20.22
N ARG A 28 -9.36 1.34 20.32
CA ARG A 28 -8.34 0.29 20.49
C ARG A 28 -7.43 0.18 19.26
N VAL A 29 -6.24 -0.39 19.45
CA VAL A 29 -5.20 -0.56 18.41
C VAL A 29 -5.72 -1.20 17.12
N ILE A 30 -6.60 -2.20 17.25
CA ILE A 30 -7.21 -2.89 16.10
C ILE A 30 -8.12 -1.99 15.28
N THR A 31 -8.81 -1.02 15.91
CA THR A 31 -9.63 -0.03 15.20
C THR A 31 -8.77 0.87 14.32
N TYR A 32 -7.57 1.27 14.79
CA TYR A 32 -6.62 2.02 13.97
C TYR A 32 -6.10 1.19 12.80
N LEU A 33 -5.86 -0.12 13.00
CA LEU A 33 -5.48 -1.01 11.91
C LEU A 33 -6.61 -1.11 10.87
N ILE A 34 -7.84 -1.36 11.31
CA ILE A 34 -9.03 -1.43 10.44
C ILE A 34 -9.17 -0.13 9.65
N ALA A 35 -9.11 1.02 10.33
CA ALA A 35 -9.20 2.33 9.68
C ALA A 35 -8.07 2.52 8.64
N ALA A 36 -6.83 2.16 8.99
CA ALA A 36 -5.70 2.26 8.06
C ALA A 36 -5.86 1.36 6.83
N LEU A 37 -6.34 0.12 7.00
CA LEU A 37 -6.60 -0.82 5.91
C LEU A 37 -7.73 -0.32 5.00
N VAL A 38 -8.82 0.19 5.57
CA VAL A 38 -9.94 0.77 4.82
C VAL A 38 -9.49 2.01 4.04
N ILE A 39 -8.74 2.92 4.66
CA ILE A 39 -8.17 4.10 4.00
C ILE A 39 -7.26 3.68 2.85
N HIS A 40 -6.39 2.69 3.07
CA HIS A 40 -5.50 2.16 2.03
C HIS A 40 -6.30 1.59 0.84
N HIS A 41 -7.36 0.82 1.11
CA HIS A 41 -8.26 0.34 0.05
C HIS A 41 -8.97 1.48 -0.68
N GLY A 42 -9.38 2.54 0.02
CA GLY A 42 -9.95 3.75 -0.58
C GLY A 42 -8.98 4.45 -1.53
N ILE A 43 -7.71 4.57 -1.14
CA ILE A 43 -6.64 5.14 -1.99
C ILE A 43 -6.41 4.28 -3.24
N ASN A 44 -6.31 2.95 -3.08
CA ASN A 44 -6.16 2.03 -4.21
C ASN A 44 -7.34 2.14 -5.18
N THR A 45 -8.57 2.15 -4.65
CA THR A 45 -9.79 2.24 -5.46
C THR A 45 -9.85 3.55 -6.24
N THR A 46 -9.52 4.67 -5.58
CA THR A 46 -9.48 6.00 -6.23
C THR A 46 -8.40 6.05 -7.32
N THR A 47 -7.25 5.41 -7.07
CA THR A 47 -6.16 5.33 -8.05
C THR A 47 -6.56 4.53 -9.28
N LEU A 48 -7.23 3.39 -9.10
CA LEU A 48 -7.79 2.59 -10.18
C LEU A 48 -8.85 3.38 -10.96
N PHE A 49 -9.74 4.07 -10.24
CA PHE A 49 -10.79 4.89 -10.82
C PHE A 49 -10.23 6.00 -11.71
N ILE A 50 -9.19 6.71 -11.26
CA ILE A 50 -8.53 7.74 -12.07
C ILE A 50 -7.94 7.13 -13.36
N ALA A 51 -7.27 5.99 -13.26
CA ALA A 51 -6.69 5.30 -14.42
C ALA A 51 -7.77 4.83 -15.40
N HIS A 52 -8.86 4.27 -14.89
CA HIS A 52 -9.99 3.78 -15.68
C HIS A 52 -10.77 4.91 -16.33
N CYS A 53 -11.13 5.98 -15.61
CA CYS A 53 -11.79 7.15 -16.18
C CYS A 53 -10.97 7.77 -17.31
N ARG A 54 -9.66 7.89 -17.12
CA ARG A 54 -8.75 8.39 -18.15
C ARG A 54 -8.73 7.52 -19.40
N LEU A 55 -8.68 6.20 -19.22
CA LEU A 55 -8.77 5.25 -20.33
C LEU A 55 -10.07 5.46 -21.12
N MET A 56 -11.20 5.57 -20.42
CA MET A 56 -12.53 5.75 -21.03
C MET A 56 -12.68 7.10 -21.74
N LEU A 57 -12.14 8.18 -21.17
CA LEU A 57 -12.13 9.50 -21.80
C LEU A 57 -11.32 9.48 -23.10
N LEU A 58 -10.11 8.91 -23.07
CA LEU A 58 -9.26 8.80 -24.24
C LEU A 58 -9.91 7.92 -25.32
N SER A 59 -10.49 6.78 -24.96
CA SER A 59 -11.15 5.89 -25.91
C SER A 59 -12.38 6.51 -26.57
N ARG A 60 -13.09 7.42 -25.89
CA ARG A 60 -14.24 8.13 -26.47
C ARG A 60 -13.82 9.31 -27.36
N SER A 61 -12.73 9.98 -27.01
CA SER A 61 -12.24 11.15 -27.74
C SER A 61 -11.49 10.82 -29.03
N LEU A 62 -11.02 9.57 -29.19
CA LEU A 62 -10.16 9.16 -30.29
C LEU A 62 -10.81 8.04 -31.11
N ILE A 63 -10.79 8.17 -32.43
CA ILE A 63 -11.27 7.12 -33.34
C ILE A 63 -10.28 5.95 -33.28
N LEU A 64 -10.67 4.87 -32.59
CA LEU A 64 -9.87 3.67 -32.45
C LEU A 64 -9.87 2.88 -33.76
N ARG A 65 -8.77 2.96 -34.52
CA ARG A 65 -8.64 2.26 -35.82
C ARG A 65 -8.29 0.77 -35.70
N LYS A 66 -7.80 0.30 -34.55
CA LYS A 66 -7.33 -1.08 -34.35
C LYS A 66 -8.31 -1.92 -33.52
N ASN A 67 -8.76 -3.05 -34.08
CA ASN A 67 -9.63 -4.00 -33.39
C ASN A 67 -9.02 -4.57 -32.10
N SER A 68 -7.69 -4.78 -32.05
CA SER A 68 -7.02 -5.27 -30.84
C SER A 68 -7.12 -4.29 -29.65
N THR A 69 -7.08 -2.98 -29.92
CA THR A 69 -7.24 -1.94 -28.90
C THR A 69 -8.67 -1.93 -28.34
N ASN A 70 -9.68 -2.19 -29.17
CA ASN A 70 -11.08 -2.32 -28.74
C ASN A 70 -11.29 -3.54 -27.83
N VAL A 71 -10.66 -4.68 -28.13
CA VAL A 71 -10.72 -5.87 -27.27
C VAL A 71 -10.06 -5.60 -25.92
N LEU A 72 -8.87 -4.98 -25.91
CA LEU A 72 -8.18 -4.59 -24.69
C LEU A 72 -9.00 -3.62 -23.84
N LEU A 73 -9.63 -2.62 -24.46
CA LEU A 73 -10.51 -1.68 -23.79
C LEU A 73 -11.71 -2.37 -23.13
N LYS A 74 -12.38 -3.28 -23.84
CA LYS A 74 -13.52 -4.04 -23.30
C LYS A 74 -13.10 -4.91 -22.11
N ARG A 75 -11.96 -5.60 -22.21
CA ARG A 75 -11.41 -6.42 -21.12
C ARG A 75 -10.99 -5.59 -19.92
N ALA A 76 -10.31 -4.46 -20.14
CA ALA A 76 -9.92 -3.53 -19.08
C ALA A 76 -11.16 -3.00 -18.34
N HIS A 77 -12.22 -2.64 -19.07
CA HIS A 77 -13.45 -2.16 -18.46
C HIS A 77 -14.17 -3.24 -17.64
N GLN A 78 -14.32 -4.45 -18.19
CA GLN A 78 -14.94 -5.57 -17.49
C GLN A 78 -14.19 -5.91 -16.19
N LEU A 79 -12.86 -6.02 -16.27
CA LEU A 79 -12.04 -6.34 -15.11
C LEU A 79 -12.01 -5.21 -14.08
N ALA A 80 -12.05 -3.94 -14.50
CA ALA A 80 -12.18 -2.81 -13.58
C ALA A 80 -13.49 -2.88 -12.78
N ASN A 81 -14.62 -3.20 -13.44
CA ASN A 81 -15.91 -3.33 -12.76
C ASN A 81 -15.90 -4.51 -11.76
N ILE A 82 -15.34 -5.66 -12.14
CA ILE A 82 -15.16 -6.81 -11.24
C ILE A 82 -14.30 -6.41 -10.03
N ASN A 83 -13.24 -5.64 -10.26
CA ASN A 83 -12.35 -5.18 -9.21
C ASN A 83 -13.05 -4.24 -8.22
N TYR A 84 -13.88 -3.29 -8.70
CA TYR A 84 -14.67 -2.45 -7.80
C TYR A 84 -15.62 -3.25 -6.91
N PHE A 85 -16.27 -4.28 -7.46
CA PHE A 85 -17.11 -5.18 -6.67
C PHE A 85 -16.28 -5.93 -5.61
N LEU A 86 -15.15 -6.50 -6.00
CA LEU A 86 -14.26 -7.21 -5.07
C LEU A 86 -13.65 -6.29 -4.01
N MET A 87 -13.41 -5.02 -4.32
CA MET A 87 -12.96 -4.02 -3.33
C MET A 87 -14.02 -3.80 -2.25
N ILE A 88 -15.31 -3.77 -2.59
CA ILE A 88 -16.40 -3.68 -1.60
C ILE A 88 -16.41 -4.92 -0.69
N VAL A 89 -16.29 -6.11 -1.29
CA VAL A 89 -16.18 -7.38 -0.54
C VAL A 89 -14.96 -7.37 0.38
N SER A 90 -13.84 -6.78 -0.07
CA SER A 90 -12.62 -6.63 0.73
C SER A 90 -12.80 -5.69 1.91
N VAL A 91 -13.56 -4.60 1.76
CA VAL A 91 -13.87 -3.72 2.89
C VAL A 91 -14.75 -4.47 3.90
N ALA A 92 -15.75 -5.21 3.43
CA ALA A 92 -16.58 -6.03 4.31
C ALA A 92 -15.76 -7.10 5.08
N SER A 93 -14.80 -7.76 4.43
CA SER A 93 -13.93 -8.73 5.10
C SER A 93 -12.98 -8.08 6.12
N ILE A 94 -12.51 -6.86 5.88
CA ILE A 94 -11.73 -6.09 6.87
C ILE A 94 -12.55 -5.76 8.10
N LEU A 95 -13.84 -5.44 7.93
CA LEU A 95 -14.73 -5.14 9.06
C LEU A 95 -14.99 -6.37 9.96
N LEU A 96 -14.83 -7.60 9.45
CA LEU A 96 -14.90 -8.81 10.29
C LEU A 96 -13.86 -8.81 11.41
N LEU A 97 -12.76 -8.04 11.28
CA LEU A 97 -11.78 -7.92 12.36
C LEU A 97 -12.34 -7.33 13.66
N PHE A 98 -13.48 -6.62 13.61
CA PHE A 98 -14.14 -6.17 14.83
C PHE A 98 -14.66 -7.32 15.70
N ASN A 99 -14.96 -8.49 15.11
CA ASN A 99 -15.40 -9.66 15.87
C ASN A 99 -14.29 -10.23 16.75
N VAL A 100 -13.04 -9.96 16.40
CA VAL A 100 -11.85 -10.42 17.11
C VAL A 100 -11.37 -9.41 18.17
N ASP A 101 -12.04 -8.25 18.28
CA ASP A 101 -11.74 -7.18 19.25
C ASP A 101 -12.46 -7.38 20.60
N SER A 102 -12.28 -8.54 21.23
CA SER A 102 -12.78 -8.79 22.59
C SER A 102 -11.64 -8.91 23.60
N LEU A 103 -11.87 -8.36 24.80
CA LEU A 103 -10.86 -8.32 25.87
C LEU A 103 -10.58 -9.73 26.41
N GLU A 104 -11.61 -10.56 26.44
CA GLU A 104 -11.53 -11.98 26.81
C GLU A 104 -10.68 -12.76 25.81
N TYR A 105 -10.93 -12.58 24.50
CA TYR A 105 -10.15 -13.21 23.44
C TYR A 105 -8.67 -12.81 23.50
N GLN A 106 -8.37 -11.52 23.73
CA GLN A 106 -6.99 -11.05 23.91
C GLN A 106 -6.30 -11.65 25.14
N ASN A 107 -6.99 -11.78 26.27
CA ASN A 107 -6.39 -12.32 27.49
C ASN A 107 -6.08 -13.81 27.36
N THR A 108 -7.01 -14.60 26.81
CA THR A 108 -6.82 -16.03 26.56
C THR A 108 -5.66 -16.26 25.60
N TRP A 109 -5.60 -15.49 24.51
CA TRP A 109 -4.54 -15.65 23.52
C TRP A 109 -3.17 -15.22 24.04
N LYS A 110 -3.10 -14.13 24.82
CA LYS A 110 -1.87 -13.71 25.49
C LYS A 110 -1.37 -14.77 26.48
N GLN A 111 -2.26 -15.45 27.19
CA GLN A 111 -1.92 -16.56 28.08
C GLN A 111 -1.30 -17.74 27.31
N GLU A 112 -1.99 -18.24 26.29
CA GLU A 112 -1.52 -19.36 25.47
C GLU A 112 -0.17 -19.04 24.80
N TYR A 113 -0.02 -17.83 24.30
CA TYR A 113 1.20 -17.40 23.63
C TYR A 113 2.36 -17.20 24.59
N TYR A 114 2.10 -16.64 25.78
CA TYR A 114 3.08 -16.56 26.85
C TYR A 114 3.52 -17.96 27.29
N GLN A 115 2.61 -18.92 27.39
CA GLN A 115 2.96 -20.29 27.73
C GLN A 115 3.90 -20.92 26.69
N LYS A 116 3.68 -20.66 25.40
CA LYS A 116 4.46 -21.21 24.28
C LYS A 116 5.83 -20.57 24.10
N TYR A 117 5.94 -19.25 24.23
CA TYR A 117 7.16 -18.52 23.88
C TYR A 117 7.85 -17.83 25.05
N LYS A 118 7.25 -17.83 26.25
CA LYS A 118 7.81 -17.25 27.48
C LYS A 118 8.26 -15.80 27.32
N LEU A 119 7.46 -15.00 26.61
CA LEU A 119 7.77 -13.60 26.32
C LEU A 119 6.98 -12.65 27.22
N ASP A 120 7.68 -12.00 28.14
CA ASP A 120 7.05 -11.07 29.10
C ASP A 120 6.42 -9.84 28.44
N PHE A 121 6.95 -9.40 27.29
CA PHE A 121 6.47 -8.19 26.62
C PHE A 121 5.03 -8.28 26.11
N ILE A 122 4.46 -9.49 26.02
CA ILE A 122 3.08 -9.74 25.54
C ILE A 122 2.04 -9.23 26.54
N TRP A 123 2.40 -9.24 27.82
CA TRP A 123 1.59 -8.70 28.91
C TRP A 123 1.56 -7.18 28.92
N CYS A 124 2.37 -6.52 28.06
CA CYS A 124 2.26 -5.10 27.87
C CYS A 124 0.83 -4.76 27.41
N PRO A 125 0.09 -3.91 28.16
CA PRO A 125 -1.27 -3.53 27.78
C PRO A 125 -1.32 -2.81 26.42
N LYS A 126 -0.17 -2.32 25.93
CA LYS A 126 0.01 -1.64 24.65
C LYS A 126 0.24 -2.58 23.46
N TYR A 127 0.38 -3.88 23.72
CA TYR A 127 0.66 -4.90 22.70
C TYR A 127 -0.61 -5.69 22.41
N TYR A 128 -1.14 -5.55 21.19
CA TYR A 128 -2.28 -6.31 20.71
C TYR A 128 -1.79 -7.48 19.88
N VAL A 129 -2.27 -8.68 20.19
CA VAL A 129 -1.85 -9.91 19.54
C VAL A 129 -2.90 -10.30 18.51
N LEU A 130 -2.55 -10.32 17.22
CA LEU A 130 -3.41 -10.90 16.19
C LEU A 130 -3.03 -12.37 16.00
N ASP A 131 -4.01 -13.25 16.21
CA ASP A 131 -3.88 -14.66 15.85
C ASP A 131 -4.04 -14.81 14.32
N PRO A 132 -2.99 -15.23 13.59
CA PRO A 132 -3.08 -15.43 12.15
C PRO A 132 -3.89 -16.66 11.73
N THR A 133 -4.28 -17.53 12.68
CA THR A 133 -5.00 -18.78 12.42
C THR A 133 -6.52 -18.64 12.48
N VAL A 134 -7.02 -17.55 13.06
CA VAL A 134 -8.44 -17.21 13.14
C VAL A 134 -9.05 -17.06 11.76
N TRP A 135 -10.22 -17.65 11.55
CA TRP A 135 -10.86 -17.67 10.23
C TRP A 135 -11.18 -16.25 9.72
N GLU A 136 -11.56 -15.30 10.59
CA GLU A 136 -11.77 -13.89 10.22
C GLU A 136 -10.49 -13.28 9.63
N PHE A 137 -9.34 -13.55 10.26
CA PHE A 137 -8.04 -13.06 9.79
C PHE A 137 -7.63 -13.73 8.48
N VAL A 138 -7.82 -15.05 8.35
CA VAL A 138 -7.53 -15.81 7.13
C VAL A 138 -8.38 -15.29 5.96
N VAL A 139 -9.67 -15.10 6.17
CA VAL A 139 -10.59 -14.59 5.15
C VAL A 139 -10.22 -13.16 4.76
N MET A 140 -9.97 -12.29 5.74
CA MET A 140 -9.53 -10.92 5.47
C MET A 140 -8.26 -10.92 4.61
N MET A 141 -7.23 -11.66 5.01
CA MET A 141 -5.96 -11.67 4.27
C MET A 141 -6.10 -12.28 2.88
N GLY A 142 -6.82 -13.39 2.75
CA GLY A 142 -7.06 -14.03 1.45
C GLY A 142 -7.77 -13.09 0.47
N VAL A 143 -8.82 -12.41 0.92
CA VAL A 143 -9.56 -11.45 0.10
C VAL A 143 -8.70 -10.23 -0.23
N ALA A 144 -8.05 -9.62 0.76
CA ALA A 144 -7.23 -8.42 0.57
C ALA A 144 -6.05 -8.66 -0.39
N CYS A 145 -5.38 -9.82 -0.29
CA CYS A 145 -4.33 -10.21 -1.22
C CYS A 145 -4.87 -10.41 -2.65
N SER A 146 -5.96 -11.15 -2.79
CA SER A 146 -6.57 -11.41 -4.10
C SER A 146 -6.98 -10.11 -4.80
N VAL A 147 -7.60 -9.20 -4.06
CA VAL A 147 -8.02 -7.88 -4.53
C VAL A 147 -6.83 -7.02 -4.91
N THR A 148 -5.75 -7.05 -4.13
CA THR A 148 -4.52 -6.28 -4.42
C THR A 148 -3.81 -6.77 -5.69
N VAL A 149 -3.74 -8.09 -5.88
CA VAL A 149 -3.16 -8.69 -7.10
C VAL A 149 -4.02 -8.33 -8.32
N LEU A 150 -5.34 -8.46 -8.21
CA LEU A 150 -6.24 -8.06 -9.30
C LEU A 150 -6.13 -6.55 -9.59
N PHE A 151 -6.04 -5.70 -8.55
CA PHE A 151 -5.79 -4.27 -8.69
C PHE A 151 -4.52 -3.99 -9.52
N ALA A 152 -3.40 -4.61 -9.17
CA ALA A 152 -2.16 -4.44 -9.93
C ALA A 152 -2.33 -4.86 -11.39
N PHE A 153 -2.98 -6.00 -11.65
CA PHE A 153 -3.22 -6.49 -13.00
C PHE A 153 -4.09 -5.54 -13.83
N VAL A 154 -5.25 -5.12 -13.30
CA VAL A 154 -6.16 -4.21 -14.00
C VAL A 154 -5.50 -2.86 -14.23
N PHE A 155 -4.76 -2.35 -13.26
CA PHE A 155 -4.06 -1.08 -13.37
C PHE A 155 -3.01 -1.09 -14.49
N VAL A 156 -2.21 -2.17 -14.57
CA VAL A 156 -1.24 -2.37 -15.65
C VAL A 156 -1.95 -2.47 -17.00
N LEU A 157 -3.05 -3.23 -17.08
CA LEU A 157 -3.84 -3.37 -18.30
C LEU A 157 -4.40 -2.02 -18.77
N CYS A 158 -4.97 -1.22 -17.85
CA CYS A 158 -5.45 0.13 -18.14
C CYS A 158 -4.32 1.03 -18.64
N SER A 159 -3.13 0.93 -18.06
CA SER A 159 -1.95 1.72 -18.43
C SER A 159 -1.42 1.35 -19.81
N ILE A 160 -1.28 0.06 -20.11
CA ILE A 160 -0.86 -0.45 -21.43
C ILE A 160 -1.88 -0.06 -22.50
N THR A 161 -3.17 -0.22 -22.21
CA THR A 161 -4.24 0.16 -23.15
C THR A 161 -4.22 1.66 -23.41
N THR A 162 -4.00 2.47 -22.37
CA THR A 162 -3.84 3.93 -22.52
C THR A 162 -2.65 4.28 -23.43
N ILE A 163 -1.51 3.61 -23.27
CA ILE A 163 -0.33 3.79 -24.14
C ILE A 163 -0.68 3.42 -25.59
N ALA A 164 -1.33 2.28 -25.81
CA ALA A 164 -1.72 1.83 -27.14
C ALA A 164 -2.66 2.84 -27.84
N ILE A 165 -3.63 3.40 -27.10
CA ILE A 165 -4.54 4.43 -27.62
C ILE A 165 -3.76 5.70 -27.97
N VAL A 166 -2.92 6.20 -27.07
CA VAL A 166 -2.11 7.41 -27.31
C VAL A 166 -1.17 7.24 -28.51
N GLN A 167 -0.54 6.07 -28.66
CA GLN A 167 0.31 5.76 -29.80
C GLN A 167 -0.49 5.67 -31.11
N SER A 168 -1.70 5.11 -31.08
CA SER A 168 -2.57 5.03 -32.26
C SER A 168 -3.08 6.40 -32.73
N ALA A 169 -3.10 7.38 -31.84
CA ALA A 169 -3.55 8.76 -32.09
C ALA A 169 -2.39 9.76 -32.18
N LYS A 170 -1.15 9.28 -32.38
CA LYS A 170 0.04 10.13 -32.43
C LYS A 170 -0.06 11.23 -33.50
N ASP A 171 -0.69 10.91 -34.63
CA ASP A 171 -0.78 11.82 -35.77
C ASP A 171 -1.93 12.83 -35.64
N THR A 172 -2.86 12.63 -34.69
CA THR A 172 -4.01 13.51 -34.45
C THR A 172 -3.89 14.37 -33.20
N MET A 173 -2.94 14.06 -32.31
CA MET A 173 -2.68 14.81 -31.07
C MET A 173 -1.48 15.75 -31.20
N SER A 174 -1.54 16.90 -30.52
CA SER A 174 -0.36 17.77 -30.39
C SER A 174 0.77 17.04 -29.65
N VAL A 175 2.02 17.34 -30.03
CA VAL A 175 3.22 16.75 -29.39
C VAL A 175 3.25 17.02 -27.88
N GLN A 176 2.76 18.19 -27.45
CA GLN A 176 2.72 18.56 -26.04
C GLN A 176 1.69 17.72 -25.25
N THR A 177 0.50 17.51 -25.81
CA THR A 177 -0.56 16.69 -25.20
C THR A 177 -0.13 15.23 -25.12
N MET A 178 0.49 14.70 -26.18
CA MET A 178 1.01 13.33 -26.19
C MET A 178 2.08 13.12 -25.12
N ARG A 179 3.05 14.03 -25.01
CA ARG A 179 4.12 13.97 -23.97
C ARG A 179 3.53 13.99 -22.57
N TYR A 180 2.52 14.83 -22.32
CA TYR A 180 1.84 14.86 -21.03
C TYR A 180 1.15 13.52 -20.74
N HIS A 181 0.46 12.95 -21.73
CA HIS A 181 -0.21 11.67 -21.52
C HIS A 181 0.76 10.54 -21.21
N MET A 182 1.85 10.43 -21.97
CA MET A 182 2.90 9.43 -21.73
C MET A 182 3.58 9.65 -20.38
N GLN A 183 3.94 10.88 -20.01
CA GLN A 183 4.61 11.17 -18.75
C GLN A 183 3.77 10.72 -17.55
N VAL A 184 2.46 10.98 -17.57
CA VAL A 184 1.58 10.58 -16.47
C VAL A 184 1.41 9.06 -16.43
N VAL A 185 1.26 8.38 -17.57
CA VAL A 185 1.14 6.90 -17.58
C VAL A 185 2.43 6.23 -17.11
N ILE A 186 3.59 6.72 -17.55
CA ILE A 186 4.89 6.22 -17.07
C ILE A 186 5.01 6.44 -15.55
N SER A 187 4.58 7.62 -15.06
CA SER A 187 4.61 7.88 -13.62
C SER A 187 3.73 6.92 -12.84
N PHE A 188 2.54 6.61 -13.37
CA PHE A 188 1.64 5.62 -12.80
C PHE A 188 2.23 4.21 -12.81
N LEU A 189 2.87 3.79 -13.90
CA LEU A 189 3.55 2.49 -13.97
C LEU A 189 4.69 2.36 -12.96
N ILE A 190 5.49 3.41 -12.77
CA ILE A 190 6.56 3.42 -11.75
C ILE A 190 5.95 3.34 -10.35
N SER A 191 4.87 4.09 -10.08
CA SER A 191 4.11 4.01 -8.83
C SER A 191 3.62 2.58 -8.55
N CYS A 192 3.10 1.88 -9.57
CA CYS A 192 2.69 0.49 -9.47
C CYS A 192 3.87 -0.44 -9.21
N GLY A 193 5.03 -0.20 -9.84
CA GLY A 193 6.26 -0.96 -9.58
C GLY A 193 6.75 -0.81 -8.15
N ILE A 194 6.70 0.42 -7.60
CA ILE A 194 6.98 0.68 -6.19
C ILE A 194 6.01 -0.09 -5.31
N GLN A 195 4.71 -0.08 -5.62
CA GLN A 195 3.72 -0.83 -4.83
C GLN A 195 3.94 -2.35 -4.88
N ALA A 196 4.27 -2.88 -6.05
CA ALA A 196 4.57 -4.31 -6.21
C ALA A 196 5.79 -4.72 -5.37
N PHE A 197 6.86 -3.91 -5.41
CA PHE A 197 8.11 -4.22 -4.73
C PHE A 197 8.07 -3.96 -3.22
N PHE A 198 7.45 -2.86 -2.79
CA PHE A 198 7.44 -2.45 -1.39
C PHE A 198 6.24 -2.98 -0.62
N VAL A 199 5.18 -3.48 -1.28
CA VAL A 199 3.96 -3.94 -0.60
C VAL A 199 3.62 -5.37 -0.95
N VAL A 200 3.38 -5.66 -2.24
CA VAL A 200 2.85 -6.97 -2.65
C VAL A 200 3.86 -8.10 -2.39
N LEU A 201 5.10 -7.93 -2.84
CA LEU A 201 6.15 -8.94 -2.64
C LEU A 201 6.44 -9.22 -1.16
N PRO A 202 6.68 -8.20 -0.31
CA PRO A 202 6.86 -8.41 1.12
C PRO A 202 5.68 -9.09 1.82
N VAL A 203 4.45 -8.65 1.53
CA VAL A 203 3.24 -9.21 2.15
C VAL A 203 3.08 -10.67 1.74
N PHE A 204 3.28 -10.98 0.45
CA PHE A 204 3.22 -12.35 -0.04
C PHE A 204 4.27 -13.25 0.60
N HIS A 205 5.52 -12.76 0.72
CA HIS A 205 6.59 -13.50 1.39
C HIS A 205 6.28 -13.78 2.87
N MET A 206 5.77 -12.77 3.60
CA MET A 206 5.37 -12.95 5.00
C MET A 206 4.25 -13.98 5.15
N LEU A 207 3.21 -13.92 4.30
CA LEU A 207 2.13 -14.90 4.33
C LEU A 207 2.63 -16.32 4.07
N LEU A 208 3.51 -16.50 3.08
CA LEU A 208 4.11 -17.80 2.82
C LEU A 208 4.89 -18.32 4.04
N CYS A 209 5.62 -17.46 4.74
CA CYS A 209 6.34 -17.84 5.96
C CYS A 209 5.40 -18.17 7.14
N VAL A 210 4.20 -17.59 7.18
CA VAL A 210 3.20 -17.88 8.21
C VAL A 210 2.53 -19.23 7.95
N TYR A 211 2.15 -19.52 6.71
CA TYR A 211 1.38 -20.73 6.38
C TYR A 211 2.24 -21.94 6.01
N PHE A 212 3.46 -21.74 5.51
CA PHE A 212 4.33 -22.83 5.06
C PHE A 212 5.64 -22.85 5.86
N GLU A 213 5.74 -23.83 6.76
CA GLU A 213 6.90 -24.01 7.63
C GLU A 213 8.21 -24.23 6.85
N PHE A 214 8.14 -24.90 5.69
CA PHE A 214 9.31 -25.04 4.80
C PHE A 214 9.80 -23.67 4.31
N VAL A 215 8.91 -22.75 3.91
CA VAL A 215 9.31 -21.41 3.43
C VAL A 215 9.95 -20.63 4.56
N LYS A 216 9.39 -20.73 5.78
CA LYS A 216 9.97 -20.13 6.97
C LYS A 216 11.37 -20.66 7.27
N ASN A 217 11.60 -21.97 7.12
CA ASN A 217 12.92 -22.56 7.38
C ASN A 217 13.95 -22.14 6.31
N TYR A 218 13.55 -22.06 5.04
CA TYR A 218 14.44 -21.67 3.93
C TYR A 218 14.69 -20.16 3.84
N THR A 219 13.70 -19.34 4.18
CA THR A 219 13.74 -17.88 3.96
C THR A 219 13.48 -17.07 5.23
N GLY A 220 13.46 -17.70 6.41
CA GLY A 220 13.16 -17.03 7.68
C GLY A 220 14.11 -15.89 8.01
N GLY A 221 15.39 -15.99 7.62
CA GLY A 221 16.34 -14.88 7.71
C GLY A 221 15.98 -13.66 6.85
N LEU A 222 15.16 -13.85 5.81
CA LEU A 222 14.68 -12.79 4.92
C LEU A 222 13.38 -12.13 5.41
N LEU A 223 12.71 -12.70 6.42
CA LEU A 223 11.45 -12.15 6.94
C LEU A 223 11.64 -10.72 7.49
N PHE A 224 12.77 -10.47 8.16
CA PHE A 224 13.14 -9.12 8.61
C PHE A 224 13.25 -8.13 7.44
N TYR A 225 13.85 -8.54 6.33
CA TYR A 225 14.01 -7.69 5.14
C TYR A 225 12.67 -7.39 4.48
N SER A 226 11.74 -8.35 4.43
CA SER A 226 10.38 -8.12 3.91
C SER A 226 9.65 -7.08 4.74
N VAL A 227 9.68 -7.21 6.07
CA VAL A 227 9.06 -6.22 6.98
C VAL A 227 9.72 -4.84 6.84
N PHE A 228 11.05 -4.80 6.81
CA PHE A 228 11.80 -3.55 6.64
C PHE A 228 11.45 -2.86 5.33
N THR A 229 11.37 -3.63 4.25
CA THR A 229 10.97 -3.14 2.92
C THR A 229 9.55 -2.56 2.98
N GLN A 230 8.60 -3.26 3.59
CA GLN A 230 7.24 -2.76 3.74
C GLN A 230 7.15 -1.47 4.55
N ALA A 231 7.92 -1.34 5.64
CA ALA A 231 7.96 -0.12 6.44
C ALA A 231 8.42 1.11 5.63
N HIS A 232 9.22 0.90 4.57
CA HIS A 232 9.77 1.97 3.75
C HIS A 232 8.90 2.33 2.53
N GLN A 233 7.72 1.71 2.37
CA GLN A 233 6.81 2.00 1.26
C GLN A 233 6.46 3.50 1.15
N GLY A 234 6.17 4.16 2.28
CA GLY A 234 5.76 5.56 2.30
C GLY A 234 6.89 6.50 1.88
N THR A 235 8.12 6.17 2.29
CA THR A 235 9.34 6.89 1.90
C THR A 235 9.59 6.75 0.40
N ALA A 236 9.44 5.54 -0.16
CA ALA A 236 9.62 5.28 -1.59
C ALA A 236 8.61 6.08 -2.44
N PHE A 237 7.32 6.08 -2.07
CA PHE A 237 6.31 6.90 -2.74
C PHE A 237 6.62 8.39 -2.64
N THR A 238 6.97 8.88 -1.45
CA THR A 238 7.27 10.31 -1.24
C THR A 238 8.45 10.76 -2.11
N LEU A 239 9.54 9.99 -2.13
CA LEU A 239 10.70 10.27 -2.98
C LEU A 239 10.31 10.30 -4.46
N PHE A 240 9.55 9.30 -4.91
CA PHE A 240 9.07 9.23 -6.27
C PHE A 240 8.24 10.47 -6.66
N TYR A 241 7.24 10.84 -5.86
CA TYR A 241 6.39 12.01 -6.16
C TYR A 241 7.16 13.33 -6.14
N VAL A 242 8.11 13.51 -5.21
CA VAL A 242 8.98 14.69 -5.14
C VAL A 242 9.88 14.81 -6.37
N LEU A 243 10.42 13.68 -6.86
CA LEU A 243 11.36 13.67 -7.98
C LEU A 243 10.68 13.76 -9.35
N SER A 244 9.52 13.12 -9.50
CA SER A 244 8.81 12.97 -10.78
C SER A 244 8.00 14.20 -11.17
N HIS A 245 7.47 14.95 -10.20
CA HIS A 245 6.57 16.07 -10.48
C HIS A 245 7.32 17.42 -10.51
N ARG A 246 7.33 18.09 -11.68
CA ARG A 246 8.12 19.31 -11.92
C ARG A 246 7.77 20.45 -10.94
N LYS A 247 6.49 20.59 -10.58
CA LYS A 247 6.00 21.56 -9.58
C LYS A 247 6.53 21.21 -8.18
N THR A 248 6.35 19.97 -7.74
CA THR A 248 6.77 19.49 -6.41
C THR A 248 8.29 19.57 -6.27
N LYS A 249 9.05 19.22 -7.30
CA LYS A 249 10.51 19.38 -7.36
C LYS A 249 10.95 20.84 -7.23
N LYS A 250 10.24 21.79 -7.86
CA LYS A 250 10.53 23.23 -7.75
C LYS A 250 10.26 23.74 -6.33
N THR A 251 9.12 23.35 -5.74
CA THR A 251 8.77 23.68 -4.36
C THR A 251 9.77 23.09 -3.37
N TRP A 252 10.11 21.81 -3.52
CA TRP A 252 11.11 21.13 -2.69
C TRP A 252 12.49 21.78 -2.78
N ARG A 253 12.95 22.14 -3.99
CA ARG A 253 14.19 22.89 -4.19
C ARG A 253 14.17 24.24 -3.49
N LYS A 254 13.03 24.94 -3.47
CA LYS A 254 12.87 26.21 -2.75
C LYS A 254 13.00 25.98 -1.23
N PHE A 255 12.30 25.01 -0.68
CA PHE A 255 12.41 24.63 0.74
C PHE A 255 13.82 24.19 1.13
N ALA A 256 14.47 23.32 0.34
CA ALA A 256 15.82 22.83 0.61
C ALA A 256 16.89 23.95 0.55
N ARG A 257 16.68 25.00 -0.25
CA ARG A 257 17.53 26.20 -0.25
C ARG A 257 17.31 27.06 0.99
N VAL A 258 16.05 27.25 1.40
CA VAL A 258 15.71 28.00 2.63
C VAL A 258 16.27 27.30 3.87
N ALA A 259 16.11 25.97 3.97
CA ALA A 259 16.66 25.18 5.07
C ALA A 259 18.20 25.24 5.13
N ARG A 260 18.87 25.25 3.96
CA ARG A 260 20.33 25.48 3.90
C ARG A 260 20.73 26.86 4.39
N LYS A 261 20.02 27.92 3.98
CA LYS A 261 20.26 29.30 4.46
C LYS A 261 20.10 29.45 5.97
N ILE A 262 19.05 28.85 6.54
CA ILE A 262 18.80 28.90 7.99
C ILE A 262 19.90 28.21 8.80
N LYS A 263 20.49 27.12 8.27
CA LYS A 263 21.63 26.45 8.93
C LYS A 263 22.94 27.24 8.79
N THR A 264 23.19 27.91 7.66
CA THR A 264 24.39 28.74 7.51
C THR A 264 24.35 30.00 8.36
N ASP A 265 23.21 30.69 8.45
CA ASP A 265 23.12 31.96 9.20
C ASP A 265 23.16 31.75 10.73
N ARG A 266 22.70 30.60 11.24
CA ARG A 266 22.80 30.24 12.66
C ARG A 266 24.17 29.71 13.08
N LEU A 267 24.97 29.19 12.15
CA LEU A 267 26.34 28.74 12.45
C LEU A 267 27.34 29.92 12.48
N PHE A 268 27.13 30.96 11.67
CA PHE A 268 28.00 32.15 11.65
C PHE A 268 27.68 33.21 12.71
N LYS A 269 26.52 33.15 13.38
CA LYS A 269 26.18 34.05 14.51
C LYS A 269 26.64 33.55 15.89
N ARG A 270 27.28 32.38 15.96
CA ARG A 270 27.84 31.81 17.20
C ARG A 270 29.38 31.80 17.23
N SER A 271 30.03 32.44 16.26
CA SER A 271 31.49 32.49 16.12
C SER A 271 32.06 33.91 16.07
N ILE A 272 31.40 34.88 16.73
CA ILE A 272 31.95 36.20 17.04
C ILE A 272 31.67 36.46 18.52
#